data_AF-A0AA97AH36-F1
#
_entry.id   AF-A0AA97AH36-F1
#
_cell.length_a   1.000
_cell.length_b   1.000
_cell.length_c   1.000
_cell.angle_alpha   90.00
_cell.angle_beta   90.00
_cell.angle_gamma   90.00
#
_symmetry.space_group_name_H-M   'P 1'
#
loop_
_entity.id
_entity.type
_entity.pdbx_description
1 polymer ?
#
loop_
_entity_poly.entity_id
_entity_poly.type
_entity_poly.pdbx_seq_one_letter_code
_entity_poly.pdbx_strand_id
1 'polypeptide(L)' 'MLERVPVQANTLQSIASELIGVPISADLATEHVAVIENFMRDVEKLRALPIKEIVPPLVFIPEEDKR' A
#
# COMPACT_ATOMS: atom_id res chain seq x y z
N MET A 1 -12.97 12.99 -10.13
CA MET A 1 -11.92 12.14 -9.53
C MET A 1 -12.34 11.90 -8.09
N LEU A 2 -12.31 10.65 -7.61
CA LEU A 2 -12.59 10.38 -6.19
C LEU A 2 -11.48 11.02 -5.35
N GLU A 3 -11.89 11.84 -4.39
CA GLU A 3 -10.97 12.54 -3.51
C GLU A 3 -10.36 11.53 -2.52
N ARG A 4 -9.05 11.66 -2.28
CA ARG A 4 -8.31 10.73 -1.45
C ARG A 4 -8.73 10.88 0.01
N VAL A 5 -9.05 9.77 0.66
CA VAL A 5 -9.27 9.72 2.11
C VAL A 5 -7.93 9.54 2.83
N PRO A 6 -7.62 10.33 3.87
CA PRO A 6 -6.44 10.13 4.69
C PRO A 6 -6.39 8.75 5.37
N VAL A 7 -5.20 8.15 5.47
CA VAL A 7 -5.00 6.93 6.24
C VAL A 7 -5.18 7.25 7.72
N GLN A 8 -5.93 6.38 8.39
CA GLN A 8 -6.21 6.44 9.81
C GLN A 8 -5.51 5.28 10.53
N ALA A 9 -5.28 5.41 11.84
CA ALA A 9 -4.61 4.36 12.63
C ALA A 9 -5.39 3.03 12.59
N ASN A 10 -6.72 3.08 12.61
CA ASN A 10 -7.59 1.90 12.46
C ASN A 10 -7.37 1.15 11.14
N THR A 11 -6.98 1.86 10.07
CA THR A 11 -6.72 1.31 8.75
C THR A 11 -5.46 0.47 8.80
N LEU A 12 -4.41 0.98 9.46
CA LEU A 12 -3.16 0.24 9.65
C LEU A 12 -3.36 -1.00 10.52
N GLN A 13 -4.15 -0.90 11.59
CA GLN A 13 -4.47 -2.05 12.44
C GLN A 13 -5.23 -3.14 11.69
N SER A 14 -6.23 -2.75 10.88
CA SER A 14 -7.03 -3.69 10.09
C SER A 14 -6.16 -4.41 9.06
N ILE A 15 -5.34 -3.66 8.32
CA ILE A 15 -4.43 -4.22 7.30
C ILE A 15 -3.38 -5.15 7.94
N ALA A 16 -2.77 -4.76 9.05
CA ALA A 16 -1.77 -5.59 9.73
C ALA A 16 -2.37 -6.92 10.21
N SER A 17 -3.60 -6.87 10.71
CA SER A 17 -4.34 -8.07 11.14
C SER A 17 -4.71 -8.97 9.96
N GLU A 18 -5.14 -8.40 8.84
CA GLU A 18 -5.60 -9.15 7.66
C GLU A 18 -4.45 -9.74 6.83
N LEU A 19 -3.39 -8.95 6.55
CA LEU A 19 -2.33 -9.35 5.62
C LEU A 19 -1.17 -10.07 6.30
N ILE A 20 -0.85 -9.72 7.54
CA ILE A 20 0.35 -10.21 8.25
C ILE A 20 -0.06 -11.16 9.38
N GLY A 21 -1.34 -11.15 9.80
CA GLY A 21 -1.81 -11.93 10.95
C GLY A 21 -1.22 -11.44 12.28
N VAL A 22 -0.55 -10.28 12.28
CA VAL A 22 0.10 -9.70 13.46
C VAL A 22 -0.62 -8.40 13.80
N PRO A 23 -1.47 -8.40 14.84
CA PRO A 23 -2.14 -7.19 15.27
C PRO A 23 -1.12 -6.21 15.85
N ILE A 24 -1.19 -4.95 15.42
CA ILE A 24 -0.38 -3.87 15.98
C ILE A 24 -1.18 -3.06 17.00
N SER A 25 -0.50 -2.54 18.02
CA SER A 25 -1.14 -1.68 19.02
C SER A 25 -1.64 -0.37 18.41
N ALA A 26 -2.61 0.26 19.07
CA ALA A 26 -3.16 1.54 18.63
C ALA A 26 -2.09 2.66 18.65
N ASP A 27 -1.20 2.62 19.64
CA ASP A 27 -0.11 3.59 19.77
C ASP A 27 0.89 3.45 18.62
N LEU A 28 1.32 2.22 18.32
CA LEU A 28 2.22 1.93 17.21
C LEU A 28 1.58 2.30 15.86
N ALA A 29 0.29 2.00 15.68
CA ALA A 29 -0.44 2.40 14.49
C ALA A 29 -0.45 3.93 14.35
N THR A 30 -0.73 4.66 15.44
CA THR A 30 -0.78 6.13 15.45
C THR A 30 0.58 6.75 15.11
N GLU A 31 1.67 6.22 15.66
CA GLU A 31 3.03 6.67 15.35
C GLU A 31 3.36 6.52 13.86
N HIS A 32 2.88 5.44 13.23
CA HIS A 32 3.17 5.16 11.82
C HIS A 32 2.22 5.83 10.83
N VAL A 33 1.07 6.38 11.25
CA VAL A 33 0.13 7.06 10.33
C VAL A 33 0.84 8.13 9.50
N ALA A 34 1.61 9.02 10.14
CA ALA A 34 2.25 10.13 9.43
C ALA A 34 3.25 9.64 8.36
N VAL A 35 4.00 8.58 8.67
CA VAL A 35 4.99 7.99 7.74
C VAL A 35 4.29 7.39 6.53
N ILE A 36 3.25 6.59 6.77
CA ILE A 36 2.46 5.99 5.69
C ILE A 36 1.75 7.05 4.87
N GLU A 37 1.26 8.13 5.49
CA GLU A 37 0.62 9.21 4.75
C GLU A 37 1.53 9.95 3.82
N ASN A 38 2.77 10.21 4.24
CA ASN A 38 3.74 10.83 3.37
C ASN A 38 4.04 9.93 2.16
N PHE A 39 4.21 8.63 2.38
CA PHE A 39 4.37 7.67 1.30
C PHE A 39 3.16 7.63 0.35
N MET A 40 1.95 7.60 0.87
CA MET A 40 0.73 7.58 0.05
C MET A 40 0.55 8.85 -0.79
N ARG A 41 1.02 10.00 -0.32
CA ARG A 41 1.06 11.24 -1.11
C ARG A 41 2.04 11.13 -2.28
N ASP A 42 3.16 10.47 -2.09
CA ASP A 42 4.12 10.24 -3.19
C ASP A 42 3.57 9.24 -4.22
N VAL A 43 2.86 8.19 -3.79
CA VAL A 43 2.13 7.29 -4.68
C VAL A 43 1.07 8.03 -5.51
N GLU A 44 0.40 9.03 -4.94
CA GLU A 44 -0.58 9.83 -5.67
C GLU A 44 0.05 10.62 -6.81
N LYS A 45 1.29 11.09 -6.64
CA LYS A 45 2.05 11.72 -7.73
C LYS A 45 2.30 10.74 -8.89
N LEU A 46 2.55 9.47 -8.57
CA LEU A 46 2.71 8.41 -9.58
C LEU A 46 1.40 8.13 -10.32
N ARG A 47 0.25 8.12 -9.61
CA ARG A 47 -1.07 7.93 -10.24
C ARG A 47 -1.46 9.06 -11.18
N ALA A 48 -0.98 10.28 -10.90
CA ALA A 48 -1.24 11.44 -11.73
C ALA A 48 -0.46 11.42 -13.06
N LEU A 49 0.52 10.53 -13.21
CA LEU A 49 1.26 10.39 -14.47
C LEU A 49 0.32 9.87 -15.58
N PRO A 50 0.51 10.30 -16.84
CA PRO A 50 -0.30 9.87 -17.98
C PRO A 50 0.09 8.46 -18.44
N ILE A 51 0.09 7.48 -17.54
CA ILE A 51 0.56 6.09 -17.78
C ILE A 51 -0.55 5.18 -18.33
N LYS A 52 -1.73 5.73 -18.63
CA LYS A 52 -2.95 4.95 -18.96
C LYS A 52 -2.81 4.02 -20.18
N GLU A 53 -1.80 4.23 -21.02
CA GLU A 53 -1.57 3.46 -22.25
C GLU A 53 -0.32 2.56 -22.20
N ILE A 54 0.39 2.50 -21.06
CA ILE A 54 1.58 1.65 -20.93
C ILE A 54 1.14 0.28 -20.43
N VAL A 55 1.26 -0.74 -21.30
CA VAL A 55 1.11 -2.14 -20.91
C VAL A 55 2.19 -2.44 -19.85
N PRO A 56 1.83 -2.96 -18.66
CA PRO A 56 2.83 -3.36 -17.68
C PRO A 56 3.81 -4.35 -18.32
N PRO A 57 5.13 -4.19 -18.12
CA PRO A 57 6.09 -5.13 -18.67
C PRO A 57 5.78 -6.54 -18.16
N LEU A 58 5.83 -7.53 -19.05
CA LEU A 58 5.72 -8.94 -18.68
C LEU A 58 6.88 -9.28 -17.75
N VAL A 59 6.59 -9.39 -16.44
CA VAL A 59 7.54 -9.89 -15.46
C VAL A 59 7.52 -11.41 -15.55
N PHE A 60 8.57 -11.99 -16.12
CA PHE A 60 8.80 -13.43 -16.04
C PHE A 60 9.15 -13.79 -14.59
N ILE A 61 8.23 -14.46 -13.90
CA ILE A 61 8.51 -15.09 -12.60
C ILE A 61 8.78 -16.57 -12.91
N PRO A 62 10.03 -17.05 -12.82
CA PRO A 62 10.30 -18.47 -12.96
C PRO A 62 9.57 -19.20 -11.84
N GLU A 63 8.63 -20.06 -12.20
CA GLU A 63 8.04 -21.01 -11.25
C GLU A 63 9.12 -22.04 -10.89
N GLU A 64 9.35 -22.24 -9.59
CA GLU A 64 10.18 -23.36 -9.14
C GLU A 64 9.53 -24.68 -9.60
N ASP A 65 10.25 -25.45 -10.42
CA ASP A 65 9.83 -26.77 -10.86
C ASP A 65 9.81 -27.70 -9.64
N LYS A 66 8.64 -27.87 -9.02
CA LYS A 66 8.42 -28.79 -7.90
C LYS A 66 8.29 -30.24 -8.39
N ARG A 67 9.31 -30.73 -9.09
CA ARG A 67 9.44 -32.15 -9.49
C ARG A 67 10.41 -32.89 -8.59
#